data_AF-A0A446BRE6-F1
#
_entry.id   AF-A0A446BRE6-F1
#
_cell.length_a   1.000
_cell.length_b   1.000
_cell.length_c   1.000
_cell.angle_alpha   90.00
_cell.angle_beta   90.00
_cell.angle_gamma   90.00
#
_symmetry.space_group_name_H-M   'P 1'
#
loop_
_entity.id
_entity.type
_entity.pdbx_description
1 polymer ?
#
loop_
_entity_poly.entity_id
_entity_poly.type
_entity_poly.pdbx_seq_one_letter_code
_entity_poly.pdbx_strand_id
1 'polypeptide(L)'
;MAPAALGRLLSGDGSIRKGLSLRRKNAKAPRTLRPQDPTLPCPIAKISEDIILHIFELVHAASPHSAANLALVHPRFYRLARYVQHRCVDIALSTTDEAAAKRLDLIEKEGLLPAIQELRVRGGIRDLNQHCLSRLAAMLAGMTALRSVFWESGPIPTLALENLRKLPFPVQLHVRVEKIRGGNPAAAELLSALAGYDALTSVTLEAGYTNAGDCLHLTRPLKKLLLSCPNLVNLSIDLHLPRQGCVGYSPPDEYPGLGFSRGERPLRPLESLTIYEYPWGEGVVRGLPHSIGYPCEGREMDYWAANFDWSALRRLALIPPPTQIMLYNTSQPWIANTLAPRLTALREVSFTVVDDPFGNSVRTFFDQVPSTLEDISVPYLDSIGVACLARHAPTLRRLAVHQPGGPSSPSGWEEHLLSEAALEDLSQTVPHLEELGIDMLRVDGDWPRGKLDLLARFPRLRALELWFDLGNGPPQPALTASSAARLFADLRRTCPALQQLRIHSGFPPQPKLGFPASFGPSYTEYNSTSFTCRVAEGDGEAVAEGVAVTSPKLSPRLNARMCRILKGKEKREDIPEQLIALRVALDGPLPSADWERWAERWRWPSLDPPDSGKKRGRLSRLWQR
;
A
#
# COMPACT_ATOMS: atom_id res chain seq x y z
N MET A 1 55.70 -37.89 1.01
CA MET A 1 55.47 -38.46 2.35
C MET A 1 53.97 -38.69 2.52
N ALA A 2 53.54 -39.91 2.22
CA ALA A 2 52.23 -40.51 2.52
C ALA A 2 52.48 -41.64 3.56
N PRO A 3 51.50 -42.43 4.10
CA PRO A 3 50.02 -42.47 3.95
C PRO A 3 49.30 -42.41 5.34
N ALA A 4 47.98 -42.22 5.50
CA ALA A 4 46.75 -42.98 5.15
C ALA A 4 46.40 -44.20 6.05
N ALA A 5 45.08 -44.43 6.17
CA ALA A 5 44.31 -45.62 6.62
C ALA A 5 44.01 -45.76 8.14
N LEU A 6 42.74 -45.76 8.61
CA LEU A 6 41.60 -46.71 8.46
C LEU A 6 41.63 -47.90 9.44
N GLY A 7 40.48 -48.14 10.11
CA GLY A 7 40.09 -49.43 10.72
C GLY A 7 39.76 -49.34 12.22
N ARG A 8 38.51 -49.13 12.63
CA ARG A 8 37.43 -50.11 12.90
C ARG A 8 37.73 -51.16 14.01
N LEU A 9 36.87 -51.08 15.04
CA LEU A 9 36.13 -52.17 15.72
C LEU A 9 36.91 -53.29 16.41
N LEU A 10 36.81 -53.32 17.75
CA LEU A 10 36.45 -54.47 18.59
C LEU A 10 35.90 -53.88 19.92
N SER A 11 34.58 -53.85 20.16
CA SER A 11 33.76 -54.88 20.79
C SER A 11 34.10 -55.14 22.27
N GLY A 12 33.07 -55.06 23.13
CA GLY A 12 33.02 -55.88 24.36
C GLY A 12 32.76 -55.12 25.65
N ASP A 13 31.49 -55.06 26.00
CA ASP A 13 30.93 -55.28 27.34
C ASP A 13 31.52 -54.60 28.59
N GLY A 14 30.64 -53.83 29.22
CA GLY A 14 30.03 -54.35 30.44
C GLY A 14 30.69 -54.02 31.78
N SER A 15 30.08 -53.02 32.43
CA SER A 15 29.60 -53.10 33.82
C SER A 15 30.39 -52.38 34.94
N ILE A 16 29.59 -51.89 35.89
CA ILE A 16 29.89 -51.54 37.30
C ILE A 16 30.59 -50.19 37.52
N ARG A 17 29.82 -49.12 37.76
CA ARG A 17 29.38 -48.61 39.08
C ARG A 17 30.49 -48.04 39.98
N LYS A 18 30.15 -46.84 40.48
CA LYS A 18 30.62 -46.11 41.69
C LYS A 18 31.86 -45.23 41.53
N GLY A 19 31.62 -43.93 41.74
CA GLY A 19 32.59 -43.03 42.36
C GLY A 19 32.44 -41.58 41.94
N LEU A 20 32.17 -40.70 42.91
CA LEU A 20 32.39 -39.24 42.87
C LEU A 20 31.31 -38.45 42.08
N SER A 21 30.18 -38.04 42.66
CA SER A 21 30.00 -37.16 43.83
C SER A 21 30.72 -35.80 43.70
N LEU A 22 29.90 -34.74 43.75
CA LEU A 22 30.17 -33.33 44.07
C LEU A 22 30.59 -32.38 42.93
N ARG A 23 29.60 -31.71 42.32
CA ARG A 23 29.35 -30.24 42.42
C ARG A 23 28.36 -29.75 41.36
N ARG A 24 27.07 -29.69 41.70
CA ARG A 24 26.10 -28.71 41.16
C ARG A 24 25.04 -28.42 42.23
N LYS A 25 25.39 -27.58 43.21
CA LYS A 25 24.40 -26.89 44.06
C LYS A 25 24.20 -25.50 43.46
N ASN A 26 23.07 -25.33 42.77
CA ASN A 26 22.27 -24.10 42.60
C ASN A 26 21.46 -24.18 41.29
N ALA A 27 20.53 -25.13 41.24
CA ALA A 27 19.33 -24.99 40.42
C ALA A 27 18.16 -24.98 41.41
N LYS A 28 17.59 -23.80 41.65
CA LYS A 28 16.29 -23.69 42.33
C LYS A 28 15.28 -24.41 41.45
N ALA A 29 14.67 -25.46 42.01
CA ALA A 29 13.57 -26.18 41.39
C ALA A 29 12.46 -25.20 40.97
N PRO A 30 11.71 -25.49 39.89
CA PRO A 30 10.55 -24.71 39.50
C PRO A 30 9.60 -24.67 40.70
N ARG A 31 9.26 -23.45 41.15
CA ARG A 31 8.22 -23.24 42.16
C ARG A 31 6.96 -23.92 41.64
N THR A 32 6.58 -25.01 42.28
CA THR A 32 5.26 -25.62 42.16
C THR A 32 4.23 -24.51 42.40
N LEU A 33 3.42 -24.22 41.37
CA LEU A 33 2.26 -23.35 41.47
C LEU A 33 1.38 -23.92 42.58
N ARG A 34 1.25 -23.18 43.68
CA ARG A 34 0.28 -23.51 44.73
C ARG A 34 -1.11 -23.57 44.10
N PRO A 35 -1.97 -24.52 44.49
CA PRO A 35 -3.37 -24.49 44.10
C PRO A 35 -3.96 -23.14 44.53
N GLN A 36 -4.48 -22.39 43.55
CA GLN A 36 -5.15 -21.12 43.82
C GLN A 36 -6.38 -21.41 44.68
N ASP A 37 -6.46 -20.70 45.81
CA ASP A 37 -7.61 -20.70 46.69
C ASP A 37 -8.81 -20.11 45.94
N PRO A 38 -9.92 -20.85 45.72
CA PRO A 38 -11.08 -20.38 44.95
C PRO A 38 -11.84 -19.23 45.62
N THR A 39 -11.46 -18.83 46.84
CA THR A 39 -12.09 -17.74 47.59
C THR A 39 -11.43 -16.37 47.40
N LEU A 40 -10.27 -16.30 46.73
CA LEU A 40 -9.59 -15.04 46.43
C LEU A 40 -10.06 -14.48 45.08
N PRO A 41 -10.66 -13.26 45.03
CA PRO A 41 -11.07 -12.67 43.77
C PRO A 41 -9.85 -12.46 42.87
N CYS A 42 -9.95 -12.97 41.64
CA CYS A 42 -8.90 -12.90 40.62
C CYS A 42 -8.37 -11.45 40.52
N PRO A 43 -7.05 -11.18 40.59
CA PRO A 43 -6.51 -9.81 40.60
C PRO A 43 -6.95 -8.95 39.41
N ILE A 44 -7.22 -9.58 38.27
CA ILE A 44 -7.78 -8.97 37.05
C ILE A 44 -9.21 -8.45 37.25
N ALA A 45 -9.98 -9.03 38.16
CA ALA A 45 -11.34 -8.57 38.48
C ALA A 45 -11.35 -7.20 39.16
N LYS A 46 -10.22 -6.74 39.73
CA LYS A 46 -10.09 -5.42 40.38
C LYS A 46 -9.63 -4.30 39.45
N ILE A 47 -9.24 -4.61 38.21
CA ILE A 47 -8.82 -3.61 37.22
C ILE A 47 -10.08 -3.00 36.57
N SER A 48 -10.13 -1.67 36.46
CA SER A 48 -11.25 -0.97 35.84
C SER A 48 -11.45 -1.42 34.39
N GLU A 49 -12.70 -1.43 33.95
CA GLU A 49 -13.06 -1.92 32.62
C GLU A 49 -12.38 -1.14 31.50
N ASP A 50 -12.18 0.18 31.70
CA ASP A 50 -11.47 1.06 30.76
C ASP A 50 -9.99 0.67 30.58
N ILE A 51 -9.30 0.34 31.68
CA ILE A 51 -7.88 -0.07 31.61
C ILE A 51 -7.77 -1.43 30.92
N ILE A 52 -8.67 -2.37 31.23
CA ILE A 52 -8.68 -3.67 30.56
C ILE A 52 -9.00 -3.51 29.08
N LEU A 53 -9.95 -2.65 28.72
CA LEU A 53 -10.26 -2.35 27.33
C LEU A 53 -9.03 -1.80 26.61
N HIS A 54 -8.30 -0.84 27.20
CA HIS A 54 -7.10 -0.28 26.60
C HIS A 54 -5.96 -1.30 26.44
N ILE A 55 -5.78 -2.18 27.42
CA ILE A 55 -4.85 -3.33 27.31
C ILE A 55 -5.30 -4.23 26.16
N PHE A 56 -6.60 -4.52 26.06
CA PHE A 56 -7.14 -5.38 25.01
C PHE A 56 -7.01 -4.75 23.62
N GLU A 57 -7.13 -3.42 23.51
CA GLU A 57 -6.86 -2.66 22.30
C GLU A 57 -5.40 -2.79 21.87
N LEU A 58 -4.45 -2.61 22.80
CA LEU A 58 -3.03 -2.79 22.53
C LEU A 58 -2.71 -4.24 22.13
N VAL A 59 -3.31 -5.21 22.81
CA VAL A 59 -3.13 -6.64 22.48
C VAL A 59 -3.73 -6.96 21.13
N HIS A 60 -4.90 -6.43 20.78
CA HIS A 60 -5.51 -6.65 19.47
C HIS A 60 -4.72 -5.99 18.35
N ALA A 61 -4.20 -4.79 18.57
CA ALA A 61 -3.35 -4.08 17.61
C ALA A 61 -2.02 -4.80 17.38
N ALA A 62 -1.40 -5.33 18.43
CA ALA A 62 -0.16 -6.09 18.33
C ALA A 62 -0.40 -7.51 17.76
N SER A 63 -1.37 -8.24 18.30
CA SER A 63 -1.71 -9.60 17.89
C SER A 63 -3.22 -9.86 17.98
N PRO A 64 -3.96 -9.72 16.86
CA PRO A 64 -5.38 -10.04 16.80
C PRO A 64 -5.70 -11.47 17.22
N HIS A 65 -4.77 -12.40 16.98
CA HIS A 65 -4.90 -13.80 17.37
C HIS A 65 -4.80 -14.00 18.88
N SER A 66 -3.87 -13.32 19.55
CA SER A 66 -3.77 -13.34 21.01
C SER A 66 -5.03 -12.75 21.67
N ALA A 67 -5.58 -11.67 21.10
CA ALA A 67 -6.87 -11.14 21.53
C ALA A 67 -8.01 -12.15 21.36
N ALA A 68 -8.04 -12.88 20.23
CA ALA A 68 -9.02 -13.95 20.02
C ALA A 68 -8.86 -15.10 21.01
N ASN A 69 -7.63 -15.50 21.34
CA ASN A 69 -7.37 -16.55 22.34
C ASN A 69 -7.79 -16.10 23.74
N LEU A 70 -7.51 -14.85 24.12
CA LEU A 70 -7.98 -14.28 25.39
C LEU A 70 -9.52 -14.24 25.47
N ALA A 71 -10.19 -14.00 24.35
CA ALA A 71 -11.64 -14.03 24.26
C ALA A 71 -12.23 -15.40 24.61
N LEU A 72 -11.51 -16.50 24.32
CA LEU A 72 -11.95 -17.86 24.63
C LEU A 72 -11.80 -18.23 26.11
N VAL A 73 -10.96 -17.51 26.86
CA VAL A 73 -10.62 -17.85 28.25
C VAL A 73 -11.65 -17.31 29.25
N HIS A 74 -12.32 -16.18 28.95
CA HIS A 74 -13.26 -15.57 29.89
C HIS A 74 -14.37 -14.76 29.20
N PRO A 75 -15.65 -14.86 29.64
CA PRO A 75 -16.78 -14.12 29.04
C PRO A 75 -16.59 -12.59 29.03
N ARG A 76 -15.92 -12.01 30.03
CA ARG A 76 -15.55 -10.58 30.07
C ARG A 76 -14.63 -10.21 28.90
N PHE A 77 -13.60 -11.01 28.63
CA PHE A 77 -12.69 -10.78 27.51
C PHE A 77 -13.35 -11.07 26.18
N TYR A 78 -14.30 -12.01 26.13
CA TYR A 78 -15.13 -12.21 24.95
C TYR A 78 -15.90 -10.95 24.57
N ARG A 79 -16.54 -10.27 25.54
CA ARG A 79 -17.25 -9.00 25.30
C ARG A 79 -16.30 -7.89 24.84
N LEU A 80 -15.15 -7.72 25.50
CA LEU A 80 -14.15 -6.71 25.12
C LEU A 80 -13.55 -7.00 23.75
N ALA A 81 -13.25 -8.26 23.44
CA ALA A 81 -12.77 -8.68 22.13
C ALA A 81 -13.77 -8.33 21.04
N ARG A 82 -15.07 -8.59 21.27
CA ARG A 82 -16.11 -8.21 20.32
C ARG A 82 -16.22 -6.69 20.16
N TYR A 83 -16.10 -5.93 21.24
CA TYR A 83 -16.09 -4.48 21.16
C TYR A 83 -14.92 -3.98 20.29
N VAL A 84 -13.71 -4.47 20.54
CA VAL A 84 -12.49 -4.05 19.81
C VAL A 84 -12.50 -4.54 18.36
N GLN A 85 -12.95 -5.78 18.08
CA GLN A 85 -13.03 -6.35 16.73
C GLN A 85 -13.97 -5.57 15.80
N HIS A 86 -14.96 -4.89 16.36
CA HIS A 86 -15.97 -4.15 15.59
C HIS A 86 -15.76 -2.63 15.65
N ARG A 87 -14.60 -2.18 16.16
CA ARG A 87 -14.19 -0.77 16.16
C ARG A 87 -14.02 -0.22 14.74
N CYS A 88 -13.45 -1.03 13.86
CA CYS A 88 -13.29 -0.73 12.44
C CYS A 88 -14.19 -1.68 11.63
N VAL A 89 -15.21 -1.14 10.99
CA VAL A 89 -16.17 -1.91 10.18
C VAL A 89 -15.97 -1.58 8.71
N ASP A 90 -15.92 -2.62 7.89
CA ASP A 90 -15.88 -2.52 6.44
C ASP A 90 -17.17 -3.09 5.84
N ILE A 91 -17.86 -2.28 5.03
CA ILE A 91 -19.10 -2.64 4.34
C ILE A 91 -18.86 -2.50 2.83
N ALA A 92 -18.79 -3.64 2.13
CA ALA A 92 -18.72 -3.69 0.69
C ALA A 92 -20.12 -3.78 0.08
N LEU A 93 -20.60 -2.68 -0.49
CA LEU A 93 -21.91 -2.53 -1.14
C LEU A 93 -21.87 -2.98 -2.61
N SER A 94 -21.60 -4.25 -2.88
CA SER A 94 -21.76 -4.83 -4.23
C SER A 94 -23.14 -5.48 -4.39
N THR A 95 -23.71 -5.43 -5.60
CA THR A 95 -25.04 -5.99 -5.93
C THR A 95 -25.16 -7.50 -5.77
N THR A 96 -24.04 -8.22 -5.85
CA THR A 96 -24.01 -9.68 -5.81
C THR A 96 -23.82 -10.27 -4.41
N ASP A 97 -23.57 -9.43 -3.41
CA ASP A 97 -23.07 -9.90 -2.12
C ASP A 97 -24.11 -9.75 -1.01
N GLU A 98 -24.69 -10.89 -0.61
CA GLU A 98 -25.48 -10.99 0.63
C GLU A 98 -24.64 -10.67 1.88
N ALA A 99 -23.30 -10.66 1.80
CA ALA A 99 -22.44 -10.40 2.95
C ALA A 99 -22.65 -9.01 3.53
N ALA A 100 -22.94 -7.99 2.70
CA ALA A 100 -23.23 -6.64 3.19
C ALA A 100 -24.48 -6.64 4.10
N ALA A 101 -25.57 -7.23 3.61
CA ALA A 101 -26.81 -7.36 4.36
C ALA A 101 -26.60 -8.16 5.66
N LYS A 102 -25.95 -9.33 5.57
CA LYS A 102 -25.62 -10.19 6.74
C LYS A 102 -24.73 -9.46 7.75
N ARG A 103 -23.81 -8.62 7.28
CA ARG A 103 -22.92 -7.83 8.14
C ARG A 103 -23.70 -6.74 8.87
N LEU A 104 -24.61 -6.04 8.19
CA LEU A 104 -25.50 -5.06 8.81
C LEU A 104 -26.45 -5.74 9.81
N ASP A 105 -27.03 -6.90 9.47
CA ASP A 105 -27.85 -7.71 10.38
C ASP A 105 -27.08 -8.07 11.65
N LEU A 106 -25.84 -8.54 11.50
CA LEU A 106 -24.99 -8.88 12.63
C LEU A 106 -24.72 -7.67 13.52
N ILE A 107 -24.41 -6.51 12.93
CA ILE A 107 -24.12 -5.28 13.69
C ILE A 107 -25.35 -4.84 14.50
N GLU A 108 -26.52 -4.87 13.88
CA GLU A 108 -27.77 -4.46 14.52
C GLU A 108 -28.22 -5.45 15.60
N LYS A 109 -28.30 -6.74 15.26
CA LYS A 109 -28.75 -7.80 16.18
C LYS A 109 -27.90 -7.91 17.44
N GLU A 110 -26.59 -7.68 17.29
CA GLU A 110 -25.64 -7.81 18.38
C GLU A 110 -25.40 -6.49 19.13
N GLY A 111 -26.12 -5.41 18.78
CA GLY A 111 -26.02 -4.12 19.45
C GLY A 111 -24.64 -3.46 19.31
N LEU A 112 -23.95 -3.68 18.19
CA LEU A 112 -22.55 -3.29 18.01
C LEU A 112 -22.38 -1.84 17.52
N LEU A 113 -23.46 -1.14 17.18
CA LEU A 113 -23.42 0.24 16.68
C LEU A 113 -22.58 1.18 17.55
N PRO A 114 -22.74 1.22 18.89
CA PRO A 114 -21.98 2.13 19.74
C PRO A 114 -20.48 1.78 19.85
N ALA A 115 -20.05 0.60 19.38
CA ALA A 115 -18.64 0.21 19.38
C ALA A 115 -17.88 0.70 18.14
N ILE A 116 -18.60 1.06 17.07
CA ILE A 116 -18.00 1.43 15.79
C ILE A 116 -17.38 2.82 15.91
N GLN A 117 -16.08 2.90 15.66
CA GLN A 117 -15.32 4.17 15.62
C GLN A 117 -14.86 4.52 14.22
N GLU A 118 -14.61 3.53 13.37
CA GLU A 118 -14.28 3.72 11.97
C GLU A 118 -15.22 2.91 11.10
N LEU A 119 -15.83 3.57 10.12
CA LEU A 119 -16.65 2.95 9.11
C LEU A 119 -16.01 3.12 7.73
N ARG A 120 -15.77 2.03 7.03
CA ARG A 120 -15.35 2.03 5.62
C ARG A 120 -16.48 1.49 4.77
N VAL A 121 -16.89 2.28 3.78
CA VAL A 121 -17.96 1.93 2.84
C VAL A 121 -17.33 1.83 1.46
N ARG A 122 -17.31 0.64 0.89
CA ARG A 122 -16.74 0.38 -0.44
C ARG A 122 -17.83 -0.04 -1.40
N GLY A 123 -17.69 0.26 -2.69
CA GLY A 123 -18.58 -0.28 -3.72
C GLY A 123 -18.40 0.43 -5.05
N GLY A 124 -18.76 -0.24 -6.15
CA GLY A 124 -18.71 0.38 -7.47
C GLY A 124 -19.80 1.43 -7.63
N ILE A 125 -19.51 2.53 -8.33
CA ILE A 125 -20.49 3.62 -8.59
C ILE A 125 -21.75 3.10 -9.30
N ARG A 126 -21.64 2.01 -10.07
CA ARG A 126 -22.73 1.45 -10.90
C ARG A 126 -23.52 0.32 -10.23
N ASP A 127 -22.97 -0.30 -9.19
CA ASP A 127 -23.48 -1.57 -8.65
C ASP A 127 -23.73 -1.46 -7.14
N LEU A 128 -24.46 -0.43 -6.73
CA LEU A 128 -24.81 -0.17 -5.34
C LEU A 128 -26.08 -0.91 -4.92
N ASN A 129 -25.97 -1.71 -3.85
CA ASN A 129 -27.14 -2.24 -3.16
C ASN A 129 -27.84 -1.12 -2.36
N GLN A 130 -28.82 -0.46 -3.00
CA GLN A 130 -29.55 0.69 -2.43
C GLN A 130 -30.28 0.36 -1.11
N HIS A 131 -30.72 -0.88 -0.94
CA HIS A 131 -31.36 -1.31 0.30
C HIS A 131 -30.35 -1.33 1.46
N CYS A 132 -29.17 -1.95 1.26
CA CYS A 132 -28.10 -1.96 2.26
C CYS A 132 -27.60 -0.54 2.55
N LEU A 133 -27.48 0.30 1.52
CA LEU A 133 -27.06 1.69 1.66
C LEU A 133 -28.04 2.52 2.50
N SER A 134 -29.34 2.40 2.22
CA SER A 134 -30.39 3.11 2.98
C SER A 134 -30.43 2.65 4.44
N ARG A 135 -30.29 1.34 4.67
CA ARG A 135 -30.22 0.78 6.02
C ARG A 135 -28.98 1.25 6.77
N LEU A 136 -27.81 1.24 6.14
CA LEU A 136 -26.58 1.78 6.73
C LEU A 136 -26.75 3.25 7.10
N ALA A 137 -27.34 4.05 6.21
CA ALA A 137 -27.60 5.47 6.48
C ALA A 137 -28.46 5.67 7.73
N ALA A 138 -29.48 4.85 7.95
CA ALA A 138 -30.31 4.88 9.16
C ALA A 138 -29.54 4.45 10.42
N MET A 139 -28.66 3.45 10.31
CA MET A 139 -27.86 2.94 11.43
C MET A 139 -26.80 3.93 11.95
N LEU A 140 -26.34 4.88 11.12
CA LEU A 140 -25.33 5.87 11.50
C LEU A 140 -25.68 6.66 12.76
N ALA A 141 -26.97 6.96 12.97
CA ALA A 141 -27.41 7.68 14.17
C ALA A 141 -27.14 6.91 15.47
N GLY A 142 -27.06 5.58 15.42
CA GLY A 142 -26.72 4.73 16.56
C GLY A 142 -25.21 4.54 16.80
N MET A 143 -24.36 5.03 15.90
CA MET A 143 -22.90 4.88 15.99
C MET A 143 -22.28 5.98 16.85
N THR A 144 -22.59 5.96 18.15
CA THR A 144 -22.21 7.01 19.12
C THR A 144 -20.72 7.06 19.47
N ALA A 145 -19.89 6.16 18.96
CA ALA A 145 -18.43 6.23 19.09
C ALA A 145 -17.73 6.58 17.78
N LEU A 146 -18.47 6.86 16.69
CA LEU A 146 -17.91 7.09 15.37
C LEU A 146 -16.91 8.27 15.40
N ARG A 147 -15.77 8.11 14.73
CA ARG A 147 -14.71 9.12 14.63
C ARG A 147 -14.37 9.40 13.19
N SER A 148 -14.32 8.36 12.36
CA SER A 148 -13.97 8.49 10.96
C SER A 148 -14.87 7.66 10.06
N VAL A 149 -15.26 8.23 8.93
CA VAL A 149 -16.00 7.55 7.87
C VAL A 149 -15.20 7.66 6.59
N PHE A 150 -14.82 6.52 6.03
CA PHE A 150 -14.18 6.42 4.72
C PHE A 150 -15.20 5.96 3.71
N TRP A 151 -15.55 6.85 2.79
CA TRP A 151 -16.52 6.61 1.75
C TRP A 151 -15.82 6.43 0.41
N GLU A 152 -15.64 5.18 0.01
CA GLU A 152 -15.04 4.73 -1.26
C GLU A 152 -16.09 4.15 -2.20
N SER A 153 -17.35 4.56 -2.02
CA SER A 153 -18.50 4.09 -2.78
C SER A 153 -19.17 5.25 -3.51
N GLY A 154 -20.18 4.96 -4.34
CA GLY A 154 -20.92 5.97 -5.10
C GLY A 154 -21.65 7.01 -4.22
N PRO A 155 -22.76 7.62 -4.68
CA PRO A 155 -23.35 8.77 -3.98
C PRO A 155 -23.63 8.51 -2.50
N ILE A 156 -23.27 9.47 -1.65
CA ILE A 156 -23.59 9.43 -0.22
C ILE A 156 -25.06 9.83 -0.05
N PRO A 157 -25.91 9.00 0.56
CA PRO A 157 -27.29 9.36 0.83
C PRO A 157 -27.38 10.62 1.68
N THR A 158 -28.31 11.52 1.36
CA THR A 158 -28.57 12.74 2.15
C THR A 158 -28.82 12.41 3.63
N LEU A 159 -29.58 11.35 3.89
CA LEU A 159 -29.84 10.86 5.25
C LEU A 159 -28.55 10.50 6.00
N ALA A 160 -27.56 9.95 5.31
CA ALA A 160 -26.27 9.62 5.93
C ALA A 160 -25.53 10.89 6.34
N LEU A 161 -25.45 11.88 5.45
CA LEU A 161 -24.81 13.18 5.76
C LEU A 161 -25.51 13.91 6.91
N GLU A 162 -26.85 13.88 6.95
CA GLU A 162 -27.64 14.43 8.05
C GLU A 162 -27.40 13.72 9.37
N ASN A 163 -27.37 12.38 9.37
CA ASN A 163 -27.14 11.60 10.58
C ASN A 163 -25.73 11.82 11.12
N LEU A 164 -24.72 11.93 10.25
CA LEU A 164 -23.36 12.29 10.67
C LEU A 164 -23.29 13.69 11.31
N ARG A 165 -24.06 14.67 10.81
CA ARG A 165 -24.14 16.01 11.41
C ARG A 165 -24.84 16.03 12.77
N LYS A 166 -25.77 15.10 13.02
CA LYS A 166 -26.53 15.00 14.28
C LYS A 166 -25.74 14.33 15.40
N LEU A 167 -24.59 13.73 15.11
CA LEU A 167 -23.77 13.11 16.14
C LEU A 167 -23.19 14.18 17.07
N PRO A 168 -23.12 13.93 18.40
CA PRO A 168 -22.73 14.92 19.39
C PRO A 168 -21.21 15.23 19.40
N PHE A 169 -20.44 14.62 18.51
CA PHE A 169 -18.99 14.76 18.40
C PHE A 169 -18.59 14.95 16.93
N PRO A 170 -17.46 15.61 16.66
CA PRO A 170 -16.98 15.81 15.30
C PRO A 170 -16.56 14.46 14.68
N VAL A 171 -17.17 14.11 13.56
CA VAL A 171 -16.78 12.95 12.74
C VAL A 171 -15.99 13.45 11.53
N GLN A 172 -14.88 12.77 11.24
CA GLN A 172 -14.07 13.03 10.06
C GLN A 172 -14.60 12.22 8.87
N LEU A 173 -15.02 12.91 7.82
CA LEU A 173 -15.43 12.29 6.57
C LEU A 173 -14.28 12.33 5.57
N HIS A 174 -13.92 11.15 5.05
CA HIS A 174 -12.94 10.95 4.00
C HIS A 174 -13.66 10.39 2.77
N VAL A 175 -13.55 11.06 1.63
CA VAL A 175 -14.27 10.67 0.42
C VAL A 175 -13.28 10.33 -0.69
N ARG A 176 -13.53 9.21 -1.36
CA ARG A 176 -12.73 8.73 -2.49
C ARG A 176 -13.63 8.52 -3.70
N VAL A 177 -13.29 9.21 -4.78
CA VAL A 177 -14.07 9.31 -6.01
C VAL A 177 -13.19 8.75 -7.12
N GLU A 178 -13.38 7.48 -7.50
CA GLU A 178 -12.43 6.73 -8.35
C GLU A 178 -12.98 6.21 -9.67
N LYS A 179 -12.05 6.00 -10.62
CA LYS A 179 -12.26 5.26 -11.89
C LYS A 179 -13.43 5.78 -12.71
N ILE A 180 -13.63 7.09 -12.66
CA ILE A 180 -14.67 7.76 -13.41
C ILE A 180 -14.19 8.00 -14.83
N ARG A 181 -14.94 7.48 -15.81
CA ARG A 181 -14.85 7.96 -17.18
C ARG A 181 -15.50 9.35 -17.23
N GLY A 182 -14.86 10.28 -17.93
CA GLY A 182 -15.33 11.66 -18.11
C GLY A 182 -16.83 11.71 -18.37
N GLY A 183 -17.52 12.60 -17.64
CA GLY A 183 -18.96 12.80 -17.75
C GLY A 183 -19.85 11.93 -16.84
N ASN A 184 -19.32 11.29 -15.78
CA ASN A 184 -20.19 10.64 -14.79
C ASN A 184 -20.90 11.68 -13.90
N PRO A 185 -22.23 11.88 -14.01
CA PRO A 185 -22.94 12.90 -13.24
C PRO A 185 -22.90 12.62 -11.74
N ALA A 186 -22.88 11.35 -11.32
CA ALA A 186 -22.91 10.98 -9.91
C ALA A 186 -21.67 11.47 -9.13
N ALA A 187 -20.52 11.57 -9.79
CA ALA A 187 -19.30 12.08 -9.16
C ALA A 187 -19.37 13.60 -8.95
N ALA A 188 -19.85 14.32 -9.96
CA ALA A 188 -20.06 15.77 -9.88
C ALA A 188 -21.14 16.13 -8.84
N GLU A 189 -22.23 15.36 -8.79
CA GLU A 189 -23.29 15.48 -7.79
C GLU A 189 -22.76 15.23 -6.37
N LEU A 190 -21.94 14.18 -6.18
CA LEU A 190 -21.33 13.89 -4.89
C LEU A 190 -20.42 15.03 -4.42
N LEU A 191 -19.51 15.51 -5.28
CA LEU A 191 -18.65 16.64 -4.96
C LEU A 191 -19.46 17.90 -4.66
N SER A 192 -20.56 18.13 -5.39
CA SER A 192 -21.46 19.26 -5.17
C SER A 192 -22.22 19.17 -3.85
N ALA A 193 -22.68 17.97 -3.47
CA ALA A 193 -23.38 17.71 -2.21
C ALA A 193 -22.47 17.88 -0.98
N LEU A 194 -21.16 17.68 -1.17
CA LEU A 194 -20.15 17.84 -0.13
C LEU A 194 -19.63 19.29 0.02
N ALA A 195 -19.95 20.19 -0.91
CA ALA A 195 -19.57 21.59 -0.79
C ALA A 195 -20.20 22.21 0.47
N GLY A 196 -19.38 22.84 1.31
CA GLY A 196 -19.81 23.39 2.61
C GLY A 196 -20.07 22.33 3.68
N TYR A 197 -19.58 21.11 3.51
CA TYR A 197 -19.71 20.06 4.52
C TYR A 197 -18.57 20.15 5.56
N ASP A 198 -18.89 20.64 6.75
CA ASP A 198 -17.90 20.91 7.80
C ASP A 198 -17.13 19.68 8.28
N ALA A 199 -17.72 18.49 8.22
CA ALA A 199 -17.04 17.26 8.65
C ALA A 199 -16.06 16.69 7.60
N LEU A 200 -16.03 17.24 6.37
CA LEU A 200 -15.16 16.76 5.30
C LEU A 200 -13.70 17.09 5.60
N THR A 201 -12.87 16.05 5.74
CA THR A 201 -11.45 16.16 6.11
C THR A 201 -10.52 15.80 4.95
N SER A 202 -10.95 14.88 4.07
CA SER A 202 -10.13 14.38 2.98
C SER A 202 -10.95 14.13 1.71
N VAL A 203 -10.37 14.49 0.56
CA VAL A 203 -10.91 14.14 -0.76
C VAL A 203 -9.82 13.51 -1.61
N THR A 204 -10.13 12.36 -2.20
CA THR A 204 -9.33 11.73 -3.26
C THR A 204 -10.18 11.67 -4.53
N LEU A 205 -9.67 12.25 -5.62
CA LEU A 205 -10.33 12.26 -6.93
C LEU A 205 -9.43 11.58 -7.96
N GLU A 206 -9.89 10.49 -8.55
CA GLU A 206 -9.28 9.82 -9.71
C GLU A 206 -10.31 9.75 -10.83
N ALA A 207 -10.07 10.50 -11.91
CA ALA A 207 -10.96 10.52 -13.06
C ALA A 207 -10.20 10.75 -14.37
N GLY A 208 -10.62 9.99 -15.39
CA GLY A 208 -10.18 10.20 -16.76
C GLY A 208 -11.08 11.21 -17.47
N TYR A 209 -10.53 12.13 -18.28
CA TYR A 209 -11.31 13.08 -19.09
C TYR A 209 -10.91 12.98 -20.58
N THR A 210 -11.81 13.27 -21.52
CA THR A 210 -11.49 13.27 -22.96
C THR A 210 -11.52 14.65 -23.61
N ASN A 211 -12.19 15.60 -22.96
CA ASN A 211 -12.31 16.99 -23.38
C ASN A 211 -12.37 17.90 -22.14
N ALA A 212 -12.29 19.22 -22.34
CA ALA A 212 -12.33 20.17 -21.23
C ALA A 212 -13.66 20.15 -20.48
N GLY A 213 -14.79 19.97 -21.17
CA GLY A 213 -16.11 19.86 -20.56
C GLY A 213 -16.21 18.74 -19.52
N ASP A 214 -15.74 17.53 -19.87
CA ASP A 214 -15.67 16.38 -18.97
C ASP A 214 -14.90 16.71 -17.69
N CYS A 215 -13.76 17.39 -17.85
CA CYS A 215 -12.89 17.75 -16.73
C CYS A 215 -13.53 18.84 -15.87
N LEU A 216 -14.08 19.89 -16.50
CA LEU A 216 -14.77 21.00 -15.85
C LEU A 216 -16.01 20.56 -15.08
N HIS A 217 -16.69 19.50 -15.51
CA HIS A 217 -17.78 18.88 -14.76
C HIS A 217 -17.33 18.36 -13.38
N LEU A 218 -16.06 18.01 -13.21
CA LEU A 218 -15.49 17.54 -11.94
C LEU A 218 -14.71 18.64 -11.21
N THR A 219 -13.90 19.43 -11.92
CA THR A 219 -13.09 20.47 -11.30
C THR A 219 -13.94 21.61 -10.75
N ARG A 220 -15.05 22.01 -11.38
CA ARG A 220 -15.92 23.08 -10.84
C ARG A 220 -16.51 22.71 -9.47
N PRO A 221 -17.17 21.55 -9.27
CA PRO A 221 -17.57 21.10 -7.94
C PRO A 221 -16.41 20.96 -6.96
N LEU A 222 -15.26 20.42 -7.40
CA LEU A 222 -14.08 20.27 -6.53
C LEU A 222 -13.54 21.62 -6.05
N LYS A 223 -13.45 22.63 -6.94
CA LYS A 223 -13.08 24.00 -6.57
C LYS A 223 -14.06 24.57 -5.56
N LYS A 224 -15.36 24.43 -5.80
CA LYS A 224 -16.40 24.90 -4.86
C LYS A 224 -16.22 24.26 -3.49
N LEU A 225 -15.95 22.95 -3.45
CA LEU A 225 -15.67 22.20 -2.23
C LEU A 225 -14.42 22.74 -1.51
N LEU A 226 -13.29 22.91 -2.21
CA LEU A 226 -12.05 23.47 -1.65
C LEU A 226 -12.26 24.88 -1.05
N LEU A 227 -13.12 25.69 -1.67
CA LEU A 227 -13.46 27.04 -1.22
C LEU A 227 -14.52 27.11 -0.12
N SER A 228 -15.18 26.00 0.23
CA SER A 228 -16.32 26.00 1.15
C SER A 228 -16.19 25.06 2.34
N CYS A 229 -15.30 24.07 2.30
CA CYS A 229 -15.14 23.11 3.39
C CYS A 229 -14.04 23.56 4.37
N PRO A 230 -14.38 23.94 5.63
CA PRO A 230 -13.41 24.52 6.57
C PRO A 230 -12.44 23.52 7.19
N ASN A 231 -12.73 22.22 7.15
CA ASN A 231 -11.89 21.18 7.77
C ASN A 231 -11.16 20.30 6.75
N LEU A 232 -11.25 20.61 5.46
CA LEU A 232 -10.55 19.88 4.43
C LEU A 232 -9.05 20.20 4.50
N VAL A 233 -8.25 19.18 4.81
CA VAL A 233 -6.80 19.30 4.95
C VAL A 233 -6.02 18.35 4.05
N ASN A 234 -6.67 17.31 3.52
CA ASN A 234 -6.05 16.29 2.70
C ASN A 234 -6.66 16.26 1.30
N LEU A 235 -5.81 16.47 0.29
CA LEU A 235 -6.22 16.50 -1.11
C LEU A 235 -5.35 15.53 -1.92
N SER A 236 -5.99 14.62 -2.63
CA SER A 236 -5.34 13.75 -3.63
C SER A 236 -6.06 13.91 -4.97
N ILE A 237 -5.32 14.30 -6.01
CA ILE A 237 -5.87 14.52 -7.35
C ILE A 237 -5.14 13.66 -8.37
N ASP A 238 -5.92 12.96 -9.17
CA ASP A 238 -5.52 12.24 -10.36
C ASP A 238 -6.53 12.53 -11.49
N LEU A 239 -6.32 13.63 -12.20
CA LEU A 239 -7.11 14.02 -13.37
C LEU A 239 -6.28 13.81 -14.62
N HIS A 240 -6.64 12.80 -15.40
CA HIS A 240 -5.78 12.30 -16.46
C HIS A 240 -6.51 12.13 -17.80
N LEU A 241 -5.77 12.24 -18.91
CA LEU A 241 -6.27 11.73 -20.19
C LEU A 241 -6.34 10.19 -20.14
N PRO A 242 -7.12 9.51 -21.01
CA PRO A 242 -7.24 8.07 -20.97
C PRO A 242 -5.86 7.41 -21.14
N ARG A 243 -5.45 6.63 -20.13
CA ARG A 243 -4.15 5.92 -20.08
C ARG A 243 -4.13 4.64 -20.92
N GLN A 244 -5.28 4.23 -21.45
CA GLN A 244 -5.47 2.97 -22.17
C GLN A 244 -6.17 3.22 -23.51
N GLY A 245 -5.79 2.48 -24.55
CA GLY A 245 -6.42 2.50 -25.87
C GLY A 245 -5.52 3.08 -26.98
N CYS A 246 -5.82 2.75 -28.24
CA CYS A 246 -4.94 3.05 -29.40
C CYS A 246 -4.96 4.50 -29.89
N VAL A 247 -5.65 5.38 -29.18
CA VAL A 247 -5.84 6.77 -29.59
C VAL A 247 -4.91 7.62 -28.74
N GLY A 248 -3.99 8.33 -29.39
CA GLY A 248 -3.25 9.39 -28.74
C GLY A 248 -4.22 10.51 -28.38
N TYR A 249 -4.46 10.71 -27.08
CA TYR A 249 -5.27 11.82 -26.61
C TYR A 249 -4.37 13.03 -26.42
N SER A 250 -4.75 14.17 -27.00
CA SER A 250 -4.08 15.45 -26.76
C SER A 250 -4.82 16.21 -25.66
N PRO A 251 -4.13 17.10 -24.92
CA PRO A 251 -4.81 18.07 -24.05
C PRO A 251 -5.87 18.84 -24.85
N PRO A 252 -7.03 19.13 -24.26
CA PRO A 252 -8.07 19.87 -24.96
C PRO A 252 -7.66 21.33 -25.20
N ASP A 253 -8.24 21.94 -26.23
CA ASP A 253 -7.98 23.34 -26.61
C ASP A 253 -8.57 24.36 -25.62
N GLU A 254 -9.46 23.90 -24.73
CA GLU A 254 -10.08 24.68 -23.67
C GLU A 254 -9.47 24.33 -22.30
N TYR A 255 -9.50 25.28 -21.38
CA TYR A 255 -8.93 25.12 -20.05
C TYR A 255 -9.66 24.05 -19.20
N PRO A 256 -8.96 22.98 -18.73
CA PRO A 256 -9.60 21.88 -17.99
C PRO A 256 -9.43 21.97 -16.47
N GLY A 257 -8.64 22.91 -15.95
CA GLY A 257 -8.25 22.96 -14.53
C GLY A 257 -9.32 23.51 -13.58
N LEU A 258 -8.92 23.73 -12.33
CA LEU A 258 -9.75 24.27 -11.25
C LEU A 258 -9.98 25.78 -11.43
N GLY A 259 -8.97 26.52 -11.88
CA GLY A 259 -9.10 27.91 -12.28
C GLY A 259 -9.28 28.83 -11.08
N PHE A 260 -8.53 28.60 -10.00
CA PHE A 260 -8.49 29.54 -8.87
C PHE A 260 -8.02 30.92 -9.34
N SER A 261 -8.62 31.98 -8.82
CA SER A 261 -8.36 33.34 -9.29
C SER A 261 -8.69 34.36 -8.20
N ARG A 262 -8.20 35.60 -8.34
CA ARG A 262 -8.65 36.74 -7.51
C ARG A 262 -8.54 36.50 -5.98
N GLY A 263 -7.49 35.81 -5.55
CA GLY A 263 -7.24 35.51 -4.13
C GLY A 263 -8.04 34.32 -3.58
N GLU A 264 -8.82 33.62 -4.42
CA GLU A 264 -9.41 32.33 -4.08
C GLU A 264 -8.31 31.33 -3.66
N ARG A 265 -8.53 30.67 -2.52
CA ARG A 265 -7.65 29.65 -1.94
C ARG A 265 -8.47 28.76 -1.00
N PRO A 266 -8.01 27.53 -0.71
CA PRO A 266 -8.65 26.68 0.30
C PRO A 266 -8.87 27.43 1.62
N LEU A 267 -10.02 27.21 2.27
CA LEU A 267 -10.36 27.90 3.53
C LEU A 267 -9.39 27.57 4.66
N ARG A 268 -8.88 26.34 4.67
CA ARG A 268 -7.88 25.86 5.61
C ARG A 268 -6.62 25.44 4.84
N PRO A 269 -5.42 25.74 5.38
CA PRO A 269 -4.17 25.26 4.81
C PRO A 269 -4.16 23.73 4.71
N LEU A 270 -3.69 23.19 3.59
CA LEU A 270 -3.60 21.75 3.39
C LEU A 270 -2.45 21.18 4.24
N GLU A 271 -2.71 20.03 4.86
CA GLU A 271 -1.72 19.26 5.62
C GLU A 271 -1.12 18.11 4.77
N SER A 272 -1.86 17.60 3.78
CA SER A 272 -1.38 16.60 2.82
C SER A 272 -1.85 16.91 1.40
N LEU A 273 -0.92 16.87 0.45
CA LEU A 273 -1.18 17.03 -0.98
C LEU A 273 -0.54 15.88 -1.77
N THR A 274 -1.36 15.17 -2.55
CA THR A 274 -0.91 14.19 -3.52
C THR A 274 -1.41 14.59 -4.91
N ILE A 275 -0.50 14.71 -5.88
CA ILE A 275 -0.84 14.95 -7.29
C ILE A 275 -0.25 13.80 -8.10
N TYR A 276 -1.12 13.04 -8.77
CA TYR A 276 -0.69 12.04 -9.75
C TYR A 276 -0.64 12.69 -11.13
N GLU A 277 -1.80 13.08 -11.65
CA GLU A 277 -1.93 13.97 -12.80
C GLU A 277 -2.87 15.12 -12.48
N TYR A 278 -2.63 16.26 -13.10
CA TYR A 278 -3.52 17.40 -13.02
C TYR A 278 -3.40 18.25 -14.29
N PRO A 279 -4.52 18.65 -14.91
CA PRO A 279 -4.51 19.53 -16.06
C PRO A 279 -4.22 20.97 -15.62
N TRP A 280 -2.94 21.34 -15.59
CA TRP A 280 -2.48 22.71 -15.30
C TRP A 280 -2.94 23.77 -16.30
N GLY A 281 -3.73 23.38 -17.32
CA GLY A 281 -4.08 24.25 -18.43
C GLY A 281 -2.87 24.57 -19.30
N GLU A 282 -1.99 23.58 -19.52
CA GLU A 282 -0.80 23.75 -20.35
C GLU A 282 -0.93 22.91 -21.63
N GLY A 283 -0.52 23.48 -22.76
CA GLY A 283 -0.32 22.79 -24.02
C GLY A 283 1.06 23.05 -24.58
N VAL A 284 1.41 22.32 -25.64
CA VAL A 284 2.69 22.50 -26.34
C VAL A 284 2.42 23.08 -27.72
N VAL A 285 2.85 24.33 -27.95
CA VAL A 285 2.78 24.97 -29.27
C VAL A 285 4.20 25.12 -29.78
N ARG A 286 4.53 24.44 -30.88
CA ARG A 286 5.88 24.43 -31.50
C ARG A 286 7.00 24.02 -30.53
N GLY A 287 6.73 23.06 -29.65
CA GLY A 287 7.70 22.55 -28.69
C GLY A 287 7.88 23.40 -27.42
N LEU A 288 7.15 24.51 -27.28
CA LEU A 288 7.17 25.34 -26.07
C LEU A 288 5.88 25.18 -25.26
N PRO A 289 5.97 25.10 -23.91
CA PRO A 289 4.80 25.14 -23.05
C PRO A 289 4.05 26.47 -23.21
N HIS A 290 2.74 26.39 -23.36
CA HIS A 290 1.85 27.53 -23.45
C HIS A 290 0.65 27.33 -22.52
N SER A 291 0.25 28.38 -21.79
CA SER A 291 -0.96 28.35 -20.97
C SER A 291 -2.19 28.35 -21.90
N ILE A 292 -2.94 27.25 -21.92
CA ILE A 292 -4.21 27.13 -22.60
C ILE A 292 -5.32 27.59 -21.64
N GLY A 293 -5.82 28.80 -21.88
CA GLY A 293 -7.13 29.25 -21.37
C GLY A 293 -7.25 29.44 -19.86
N TYR A 294 -6.16 29.44 -19.10
CA TYR A 294 -6.22 29.79 -17.67
C TYR A 294 -6.83 31.20 -17.52
N PRO A 295 -7.85 31.40 -16.65
CA PRO A 295 -8.63 32.65 -16.61
C PRO A 295 -7.86 33.89 -16.08
N CYS A 296 -6.61 33.73 -15.65
CA CYS A 296 -5.77 34.81 -15.15
C CYS A 296 -4.46 34.88 -15.94
N GLU A 297 -3.74 36.01 -15.80
CA GLU A 297 -2.39 36.14 -16.35
C GLU A 297 -1.45 35.10 -15.73
N GLY A 298 -0.63 34.44 -16.57
CA GLY A 298 0.33 33.42 -16.14
C GLY A 298 -0.21 31.99 -16.17
N ARG A 299 0.30 31.14 -15.29
CA ARG A 299 -0.06 29.72 -15.16
C ARG A 299 -0.80 29.44 -13.87
N GLU A 300 -1.66 28.43 -13.86
CA GLU A 300 -2.38 28.05 -12.65
C GLU A 300 -1.43 27.65 -11.51
N MET A 301 -0.34 26.95 -11.81
CA MET A 301 0.58 26.53 -10.75
C MET A 301 1.31 27.71 -10.09
N ASP A 302 1.64 28.76 -10.86
CA ASP A 302 2.20 30.00 -10.31
C ASP A 302 1.22 30.62 -9.31
N TYR A 303 -0.07 30.59 -9.64
CA TYR A 303 -1.12 31.06 -8.76
C TYR A 303 -1.21 30.24 -7.47
N TRP A 304 -1.21 28.91 -7.58
CA TRP A 304 -1.25 28.02 -6.41
C TRP A 304 -0.05 28.29 -5.49
N ALA A 305 1.15 28.36 -6.06
CA ALA A 305 2.37 28.63 -5.30
C ALA A 305 2.34 29.98 -4.59
N ALA A 306 1.82 31.03 -5.25
CA ALA A 306 1.76 32.37 -4.70
C ALA A 306 0.67 32.56 -3.63
N ASN A 307 -0.52 31.97 -3.82
CA ASN A 307 -1.74 32.35 -3.09
C ASN A 307 -2.18 31.35 -2.01
N PHE A 308 -1.81 30.07 -2.12
CA PHE A 308 -2.16 29.09 -1.10
C PHE A 308 -1.20 29.21 0.10
N ASP A 309 -1.70 28.83 1.28
CA ASP A 309 -0.88 28.70 2.47
C ASP A 309 -0.31 27.27 2.54
N TRP A 310 1.01 27.19 2.33
CA TRP A 310 1.77 25.94 2.32
C TRP A 310 2.50 25.67 3.63
N SER A 311 2.40 26.58 4.60
CA SER A 311 3.16 26.51 5.86
C SER A 311 2.77 25.32 6.73
N ALA A 312 1.54 24.82 6.58
CA ALA A 312 0.99 23.66 7.29
C ALA A 312 1.20 22.32 6.57
N LEU A 313 1.71 22.32 5.33
CA LEU A 313 1.85 21.11 4.53
C LEU A 313 2.89 20.19 5.15
N ARG A 314 2.46 19.01 5.59
CA ARG A 314 3.32 17.97 6.20
C ARG A 314 3.73 16.90 5.20
N ARG A 315 2.89 16.63 4.21
CA ARG A 315 3.10 15.60 3.19
C ARG A 315 2.90 16.15 1.79
N LEU A 316 3.91 15.98 0.93
CA LEU A 316 3.86 16.31 -0.48
C LEU A 316 4.21 15.08 -1.31
N ALA A 317 3.31 14.64 -2.18
CA ALA A 317 3.55 13.53 -3.09
C ALA A 317 3.24 13.95 -4.54
N LEU A 318 4.24 13.91 -5.42
CA LEU A 318 4.09 14.15 -6.86
C LEU A 318 4.46 12.87 -7.60
N ILE A 319 3.44 12.19 -8.10
CA ILE A 319 3.52 10.80 -8.59
C ILE A 319 2.98 10.72 -10.03
N PRO A 320 3.65 11.35 -11.01
CA PRO A 320 3.20 11.24 -12.39
C PRO A 320 3.21 9.77 -12.84
N PRO A 321 2.22 9.36 -13.65
CA PRO A 321 2.15 8.01 -14.12
C PRO A 321 3.26 7.75 -15.14
N PRO A 322 3.80 6.53 -15.16
CA PRO A 322 4.95 6.23 -16.01
C PRO A 322 4.68 6.33 -17.52
N THR A 323 3.41 6.25 -17.94
CA THR A 323 3.00 6.22 -19.34
C THR A 323 3.16 7.55 -20.08
N GLN A 324 3.37 8.66 -19.36
CA GLN A 324 3.45 10.01 -19.96
C GLN A 324 4.87 10.57 -20.11
N ILE A 325 5.90 9.89 -19.60
CA ILE A 325 7.29 10.35 -19.66
C ILE A 325 7.75 10.65 -21.10
N MET A 326 7.11 10.04 -22.12
CA MET A 326 7.52 10.15 -23.52
C MET A 326 6.82 11.24 -24.34
N LEU A 327 5.67 11.79 -23.90
CA LEU A 327 4.82 12.61 -24.80
C LEU A 327 4.43 13.98 -24.25
N TYR A 328 4.49 14.22 -22.94
CA TYR A 328 4.15 15.52 -22.36
C TYR A 328 5.19 15.91 -21.32
N ASN A 329 5.87 17.05 -21.55
CA ASN A 329 6.71 17.73 -20.57
C ASN A 329 5.83 18.13 -19.37
N THR A 330 5.66 17.22 -18.41
CA THR A 330 4.83 17.48 -17.25
C THR A 330 5.61 18.39 -16.29
N SER A 331 5.11 19.61 -16.11
CA SER A 331 5.63 20.69 -15.28
C SER A 331 5.63 20.42 -13.76
N GLN A 332 5.50 19.15 -13.36
CA GLN A 332 5.34 18.76 -11.95
C GLN A 332 6.61 18.95 -11.10
N PRO A 333 7.85 18.64 -11.56
CA PRO A 333 9.03 18.92 -10.74
C PRO A 333 9.21 20.42 -10.44
N TRP A 334 8.71 21.29 -11.31
CA TRP A 334 8.80 22.74 -11.16
C TRP A 334 7.87 23.30 -10.07
N ILE A 335 6.67 22.73 -9.86
CA ILE A 335 5.82 23.17 -8.74
C ILE A 335 6.49 22.88 -7.39
N ALA A 336 7.13 21.72 -7.23
CA ALA A 336 7.84 21.38 -5.99
C ALA A 336 8.89 22.44 -5.66
N ASN A 337 9.77 22.76 -6.61
CA ASN A 337 10.81 23.78 -6.43
C ASN A 337 10.24 25.14 -6.07
N THR A 338 9.15 25.55 -6.73
CA THR A 338 8.50 26.84 -6.47
C THR A 338 7.87 26.88 -5.06
N LEU A 339 7.35 25.75 -4.58
CA LEU A 339 6.77 25.63 -3.25
C LEU A 339 7.83 25.52 -2.14
N ALA A 340 9.00 24.94 -2.43
CA ALA A 340 10.00 24.54 -1.44
C ALA A 340 10.26 25.57 -0.33
N PRO A 341 10.52 26.87 -0.61
CA PRO A 341 10.82 27.85 0.43
C PRO A 341 9.68 28.10 1.43
N ARG A 342 8.44 27.73 1.08
CA ARG A 342 7.22 27.95 1.88
C ARG A 342 6.83 26.72 2.71
N LEU A 343 7.49 25.58 2.50
CA LEU A 343 7.15 24.28 3.10
C LEU A 343 7.76 24.14 4.51
N THR A 344 7.34 24.98 5.45
CA THR A 344 7.93 25.07 6.80
C THR A 344 7.59 23.91 7.74
N ALA A 345 6.51 23.18 7.49
CA ALA A 345 6.08 22.05 8.31
C ALA A 345 6.27 20.68 7.62
N LEU A 346 6.93 20.65 6.46
CA LEU A 346 7.05 19.46 5.63
C LEU A 346 7.89 18.39 6.32
N ARG A 347 7.39 17.17 6.34
CA ARG A 347 8.03 16.00 6.94
C ARG A 347 8.18 14.85 5.95
N GLU A 348 7.24 14.71 5.03
CA GLU A 348 7.17 13.58 4.10
C GLU A 348 7.15 14.08 2.65
N VAL A 349 8.05 13.53 1.83
CA VAL A 349 8.13 13.83 0.40
C VAL A 349 8.19 12.55 -0.42
N SER A 350 7.40 12.49 -1.48
CA SER A 350 7.44 11.40 -2.46
C SER A 350 7.45 11.96 -3.88
N PHE A 351 8.51 11.67 -4.62
CA PHE A 351 8.62 11.94 -6.05
C PHE A 351 8.79 10.61 -6.80
N THR A 352 8.12 10.42 -7.93
CA THR A 352 8.36 9.27 -8.82
C THR A 352 9.08 9.63 -10.12
N VAL A 353 9.21 10.92 -10.42
CA VAL A 353 9.99 11.46 -11.54
C VAL A 353 10.78 12.65 -11.03
N VAL A 354 12.05 12.70 -11.42
CA VAL A 354 13.03 13.70 -10.94
C VAL A 354 13.65 14.52 -12.05
N ASP A 355 13.47 14.10 -13.30
CA ASP A 355 14.00 14.80 -14.46
C ASP A 355 12.95 15.81 -14.94
N ASP A 356 13.29 17.08 -14.79
CA ASP A 356 12.60 18.17 -15.47
C ASP A 356 13.27 18.42 -16.83
N PRO A 357 12.54 18.35 -17.96
CA PRO A 357 13.04 18.77 -19.27
C PRO A 357 13.54 20.24 -19.29
N PHE A 358 13.17 21.06 -18.31
CA PHE A 358 13.62 22.46 -18.16
C PHE A 358 14.86 22.65 -17.28
N GLY A 359 15.52 21.56 -16.86
CA GLY A 359 16.79 21.62 -16.12
C GLY A 359 16.66 21.99 -14.64
N ASN A 360 15.45 21.99 -14.07
CA ASN A 360 15.26 22.14 -12.63
C ASN A 360 15.55 20.81 -11.92
N SER A 361 16.62 20.79 -11.12
CA SER A 361 16.97 19.60 -10.35
C SER A 361 16.08 19.46 -9.12
N VAL A 362 15.58 18.25 -8.85
CA VAL A 362 14.97 17.90 -7.57
C VAL A 362 15.92 18.18 -6.39
N ARG A 363 17.22 18.20 -6.61
CA ARG A 363 18.20 18.69 -5.63
C ARG A 363 17.88 20.09 -5.11
N THR A 364 17.50 21.01 -6.00
CA THR A 364 17.14 22.39 -5.63
C THR A 364 16.00 22.43 -4.61
N PHE A 365 15.04 21.52 -4.74
CA PHE A 365 13.94 21.39 -3.78
C PHE A 365 14.48 21.05 -2.39
N PHE A 366 15.31 20.00 -2.27
CA PHE A 366 15.86 19.57 -0.98
C PHE A 366 16.78 20.64 -0.35
N ASP A 367 17.49 21.41 -1.18
CA ASP A 367 18.30 22.53 -0.71
C ASP A 367 17.43 23.68 -0.16
N GLN A 368 16.26 23.93 -0.75
CA GLN A 368 15.41 25.09 -0.43
C GLN A 368 14.34 24.82 0.64
N VAL A 369 13.90 23.57 0.85
CA VAL A 369 12.89 23.25 1.88
C VAL A 369 13.41 23.66 3.26
N PRO A 370 12.74 24.53 4.04
CA PRO A 370 13.23 24.97 5.34
C PRO A 370 13.28 23.88 6.41
N SER A 371 12.33 22.95 6.38
CA SER A 371 12.18 21.90 7.40
C SER A 371 13.14 20.73 7.21
N THR A 372 13.25 19.89 8.25
CA THR A 372 13.95 18.61 8.19
C THR A 372 12.95 17.49 7.92
N LEU A 373 13.25 16.64 6.94
CA LEU A 373 12.35 15.57 6.50
C LEU A 373 12.51 14.30 7.35
N GLU A 374 11.41 13.58 7.52
CA GLU A 374 11.30 12.31 8.24
C GLU A 374 11.15 11.12 7.26
N ASP A 375 10.50 11.32 6.11
CA ASP A 375 10.25 10.32 5.07
C ASP A 375 10.56 10.90 3.68
N ILE A 376 11.47 10.25 2.95
CA ILE A 376 11.85 10.62 1.58
C ILE A 376 11.67 9.40 0.67
N SER A 377 10.90 9.58 -0.40
CA SER A 377 10.74 8.62 -1.48
C SER A 377 11.09 9.27 -2.81
N VAL A 378 12.08 8.73 -3.53
CA VAL A 378 12.56 9.24 -4.82
C VAL A 378 12.85 8.08 -5.79
N PRO A 379 12.81 8.29 -7.12
CA PRO A 379 13.16 7.25 -8.07
C PRO A 379 14.65 6.88 -8.01
N TYR A 380 15.54 7.88 -7.90
CA TYR A 380 16.99 7.69 -7.93
C TYR A 380 17.71 8.59 -6.94
N LEU A 381 18.75 8.06 -6.31
CA LEU A 381 19.54 8.82 -5.33
C LEU A 381 20.40 9.90 -5.99
N ASP A 382 20.87 9.67 -7.22
CA ASP A 382 21.73 10.61 -7.97
C ASP A 382 21.04 11.96 -8.22
N SER A 383 19.71 11.95 -8.29
CA SER A 383 18.90 13.16 -8.50
C SER A 383 18.94 14.15 -7.33
N ILE A 384 19.26 13.67 -6.13
CA ILE A 384 19.35 14.47 -4.91
C ILE A 384 20.79 14.57 -4.41
N GLY A 385 21.56 13.48 -4.52
CA GLY A 385 22.89 13.32 -3.95
C GLY A 385 22.85 13.03 -2.44
N VAL A 386 23.74 12.12 -1.98
CA VAL A 386 23.85 11.74 -0.55
C VAL A 386 24.16 12.95 0.34
N ALA A 387 24.98 13.88 -0.14
CA ALA A 387 25.35 15.09 0.62
C ALA A 387 24.13 15.95 0.99
N CYS A 388 23.12 16.02 0.12
CA CYS A 388 21.91 16.81 0.39
C CYS A 388 21.03 16.17 1.49
N LEU A 389 21.13 14.85 1.67
CA LEU A 389 20.45 14.13 2.77
C LEU A 389 21.05 14.46 4.14
N ALA A 390 22.31 14.90 4.22
CA ALA A 390 22.98 15.18 5.49
C ALA A 390 22.22 16.20 6.35
N ARG A 391 21.56 17.18 5.72
CA ARG A 391 20.72 18.16 6.40
C ARG A 391 19.52 17.53 7.11
N HIS A 392 18.97 16.45 6.55
CA HIS A 392 17.79 15.76 7.07
C HIS A 392 18.15 14.60 8.01
N ALA A 393 19.43 14.23 8.09
CA ALA A 393 19.93 13.11 8.90
C ALA A 393 19.43 13.04 10.36
N PRO A 394 19.24 14.15 11.10
CA PRO A 394 18.76 14.07 12.48
C PRO A 394 17.32 13.54 12.62
N THR A 395 16.48 13.72 11.60
CA THR A 395 15.06 13.38 11.63
C THR A 395 14.67 12.30 10.63
N LEU A 396 15.48 12.03 9.62
CA LEU A 396 15.16 11.07 8.56
C LEU A 396 15.08 9.65 9.12
N ARG A 397 13.90 9.05 9.03
CA ARG A 397 13.61 7.69 9.49
C ARG A 397 13.34 6.73 8.35
N ARG A 398 12.74 7.20 7.25
CA ARG A 398 12.48 6.39 6.06
C ARG A 398 13.10 7.02 4.82
N LEU A 399 13.78 6.18 4.05
CA LEU A 399 14.30 6.50 2.73
C LEU A 399 13.89 5.37 1.78
N ALA A 400 13.16 5.70 0.72
CA ALA A 400 12.88 4.79 -0.37
C ALA A 400 13.50 5.36 -1.66
N VAL A 401 14.40 4.59 -2.27
CA VAL A 401 14.94 4.86 -3.59
C VAL A 401 14.48 3.76 -4.52
N HIS A 402 13.43 4.03 -5.26
CA HIS A 402 12.76 3.04 -6.09
C HIS A 402 12.22 3.68 -7.35
N GLN A 403 12.71 3.21 -8.50
CA GLN A 403 12.16 3.59 -9.79
C GLN A 403 10.98 2.68 -10.13
N PRO A 404 9.76 3.23 -10.25
CA PRO A 404 8.64 2.47 -10.78
C PRO A 404 8.91 2.20 -12.27
N GLY A 405 9.28 0.98 -12.66
CA GLY A 405 9.83 0.65 -13.98
C GLY A 405 9.01 1.23 -15.14
N GLY A 406 9.65 1.99 -16.05
CA GLY A 406 9.03 2.73 -17.16
C GLY A 406 8.83 1.90 -18.45
N PRO A 407 7.96 2.34 -19.38
CA PRO A 407 7.60 1.59 -20.59
C PRO A 407 8.68 1.55 -21.69
N SER A 408 9.72 2.37 -21.61
CA SER A 408 10.56 2.68 -22.79
C SER A 408 11.96 2.10 -22.78
N SER A 409 12.46 1.55 -21.66
CA SER A 409 13.75 0.89 -21.70
C SER A 409 13.96 -0.08 -20.54
N PRO A 410 13.97 -1.40 -20.78
CA PRO A 410 14.57 -2.36 -19.85
C PRO A 410 16.07 -2.12 -19.63
N SER A 411 16.73 -1.20 -20.36
CA SER A 411 18.18 -0.97 -20.28
C SER A 411 18.61 0.23 -19.41
N GLY A 412 17.70 0.93 -18.74
CA GLY A 412 18.04 2.13 -17.94
C GLY A 412 17.87 1.97 -16.43
N TRP A 413 17.08 1.00 -15.96
CA TRP A 413 16.86 0.79 -14.52
C TRP A 413 18.15 0.41 -13.77
N GLU A 414 19.01 -0.35 -14.43
CA GLU A 414 20.30 -0.76 -13.87
C GLU A 414 21.26 0.43 -13.66
N GLU A 415 21.16 1.47 -14.51
CA GLU A 415 22.04 2.64 -14.49
C GLU A 415 21.84 3.49 -13.23
N HIS A 416 20.70 3.37 -12.57
CA HIS A 416 20.34 4.15 -11.40
C HIS A 416 20.31 3.36 -10.09
N LEU A 417 20.80 2.11 -10.11
CA LEU A 417 20.93 1.32 -8.91
C LEU A 417 21.98 1.92 -7.98
N LEU A 418 21.68 1.95 -6.68
CA LEU A 418 22.65 2.43 -5.69
C LEU A 418 23.93 1.58 -5.76
N SER A 419 25.07 2.25 -5.93
CA SER A 419 26.39 1.60 -5.82
C SER A 419 26.67 1.21 -4.36
N GLU A 420 27.62 0.28 -4.17
CA GLU A 420 28.07 -0.11 -2.83
C GLU A 420 28.69 1.08 -2.07
N ALA A 421 29.45 1.93 -2.77
CA ALA A 421 30.01 3.16 -2.21
C ALA A 421 28.90 4.14 -1.75
N ALA A 422 27.86 4.33 -2.55
CA ALA A 422 26.73 5.19 -2.17
C ALA A 422 25.98 4.65 -0.95
N LEU A 423 25.83 3.31 -0.84
CA LEU A 423 25.19 2.67 0.31
C LEU A 423 26.05 2.80 1.59
N GLU A 424 27.38 2.72 1.45
CA GLU A 424 28.32 3.00 2.53
C GLU A 424 28.22 4.47 3.00
N ASP A 425 28.25 5.42 2.06
CA ASP A 425 28.11 6.86 2.36
C ASP A 425 26.77 7.17 3.03
N LEU A 426 25.67 6.53 2.58
CA LEU A 426 24.36 6.65 3.21
C LEU A 426 24.38 6.17 4.66
N SER A 427 25.00 5.02 4.94
CA SER A 427 25.06 4.48 6.30
C SER A 427 25.77 5.43 7.28
N GLN A 428 26.72 6.21 6.79
CA GLN A 428 27.44 7.24 7.56
C GLN A 428 26.63 8.55 7.67
N THR A 429 25.95 8.93 6.59
CA THR A 429 25.25 10.22 6.49
C THR A 429 23.92 10.22 7.26
N VAL A 430 23.17 9.12 7.22
CA VAL A 430 21.82 9.01 7.83
C VAL A 430 21.74 7.86 8.85
N PRO A 431 22.50 7.93 9.97
CA PRO A 431 22.64 6.82 10.92
C PRO A 431 21.37 6.50 11.72
N HIS A 432 20.35 7.35 11.66
CA HIS A 432 19.08 7.17 12.35
C HIS A 432 17.99 6.50 11.50
N LEU A 433 18.32 6.09 10.29
CA LEU A 433 17.38 5.45 9.38
C LEU A 433 16.80 4.15 9.99
N GLU A 434 15.48 4.09 10.07
CA GLU A 434 14.72 2.96 10.60
C GLU A 434 14.17 2.09 9.47
N GLU A 435 13.91 2.69 8.31
CA GLU A 435 13.35 2.04 7.13
C GLU A 435 14.10 2.40 5.85
N LEU A 436 14.53 1.39 5.09
CA LEU A 436 15.20 1.57 3.81
C LEU A 436 14.49 0.77 2.72
N GLY A 437 14.15 1.44 1.62
CA GLY A 437 13.68 0.81 0.39
C GLY A 437 14.70 1.00 -0.72
N ILE A 438 15.18 -0.06 -1.38
CA ILE A 438 16.10 0.06 -2.52
C ILE A 438 15.86 -0.98 -3.61
N ASP A 439 16.11 -0.56 -4.84
CA ASP A 439 16.22 -1.42 -6.01
C ASP A 439 17.53 -2.24 -5.99
N MET A 440 17.45 -3.52 -6.35
CA MET A 440 18.58 -4.45 -6.33
C MET A 440 18.63 -5.35 -7.57
N LEU A 441 19.82 -5.43 -8.18
CA LEU A 441 20.12 -6.38 -9.23
C LEU A 441 20.77 -7.65 -8.66
N ARG A 442 20.42 -8.80 -9.23
CA ARG A 442 21.08 -10.08 -8.93
C ARG A 442 22.43 -10.13 -9.65
N VAL A 443 23.47 -10.60 -8.98
CA VAL A 443 24.84 -10.63 -9.52
C VAL A 443 25.23 -12.09 -9.74
N ASP A 444 25.63 -12.43 -10.96
CA ASP A 444 26.09 -13.78 -11.35
C ASP A 444 25.11 -14.92 -10.98
N GLY A 445 23.80 -14.62 -10.99
CA GLY A 445 22.76 -15.58 -10.64
C GLY A 445 22.60 -15.85 -9.14
N ASP A 446 23.17 -15.01 -8.26
CA ASP A 446 22.98 -15.02 -6.81
C ASP A 446 22.42 -13.67 -6.29
N TRP A 447 22.03 -13.64 -5.01
CA TRP A 447 21.72 -12.43 -4.28
C TRP A 447 22.93 -11.48 -4.24
N PRO A 448 22.76 -10.15 -4.31
CA PRO A 448 23.86 -9.19 -4.28
C PRO A 448 24.48 -9.08 -2.88
N ARG A 449 25.33 -10.05 -2.52
CA ARG A 449 25.87 -10.19 -1.15
C ARG A 449 26.62 -8.95 -0.67
N GLY A 450 27.43 -8.32 -1.52
CA GLY A 450 28.15 -7.09 -1.17
C GLY A 450 27.21 -5.98 -0.69
N LYS A 451 26.17 -5.65 -1.48
CA LYS A 451 25.13 -4.70 -1.07
C LYS A 451 24.36 -5.14 0.18
N LEU A 452 24.01 -6.43 0.28
CA LEU A 452 23.26 -6.96 1.43
C LEU A 452 24.07 -6.88 2.74
N ASP A 453 25.38 -7.12 2.69
CA ASP A 453 26.26 -7.04 3.85
C ASP A 453 26.42 -5.60 4.33
N LEU A 454 26.41 -4.63 3.42
CA LEU A 454 26.44 -3.20 3.76
C LEU A 454 25.19 -2.73 4.50
N LEU A 455 24.04 -3.39 4.30
CA LEU A 455 22.81 -3.05 5.04
C LEU A 455 22.94 -3.26 6.56
N ALA A 456 23.84 -4.15 6.99
CA ALA A 456 24.14 -4.37 8.40
C ALA A 456 24.81 -3.15 9.08
N ARG A 457 25.33 -2.20 8.29
CA ARG A 457 25.97 -0.98 8.82
C ARG A 457 24.98 0.06 9.33
N PHE A 458 23.69 -0.08 9.01
CA PHE A 458 22.65 0.82 9.52
C PHE A 458 22.24 0.41 10.94
N PRO A 459 22.60 1.18 11.98
CA PRO A 459 22.49 0.72 13.36
C PRO A 459 21.03 0.65 13.87
N ARG A 460 20.10 1.33 13.19
CA ARG A 460 18.68 1.42 13.58
C ARG A 460 17.72 0.80 12.59
N LEU A 461 18.23 0.13 11.54
CA LEU A 461 17.39 -0.41 10.49
C LEU A 461 16.48 -1.53 11.04
N ARG A 462 15.17 -1.29 10.97
CA ARG A 462 14.11 -2.20 11.45
C ARG A 462 13.27 -2.75 10.31
N ALA A 463 13.08 -1.99 9.25
CA ALA A 463 12.36 -2.45 8.07
C ALA A 463 13.20 -2.26 6.79
N LEU A 464 13.19 -3.27 5.94
CA LEU A 464 13.85 -3.24 4.65
C LEU A 464 12.84 -3.58 3.55
N GLU A 465 12.84 -2.83 2.47
CA GLU A 465 12.04 -3.10 1.26
C GLU A 465 12.97 -3.24 0.05
N LEU A 466 12.95 -4.41 -0.58
CA LEU A 466 13.85 -4.76 -1.69
C LEU A 466 13.03 -5.05 -2.94
N TRP A 467 13.36 -4.37 -4.03
CA TRP A 467 12.78 -4.65 -5.34
C TRP A 467 13.81 -5.29 -6.25
N PHE A 468 13.43 -6.43 -6.84
CA PHE A 468 14.24 -7.14 -7.82
C PHE A 468 13.47 -7.21 -9.14
N ASP A 469 14.18 -7.00 -10.24
CA ASP A 469 13.61 -7.24 -11.56
C ASP A 469 13.24 -8.72 -11.75
N LEU A 470 12.21 -8.96 -12.58
CA LEU A 470 11.84 -10.29 -13.04
C LEU A 470 12.64 -10.71 -14.28
N GLY A 471 13.09 -9.76 -15.10
CA GLY A 471 13.76 -10.01 -16.37
C GLY A 471 12.85 -10.67 -17.43
N ASN A 472 13.45 -11.07 -18.55
CA ASN A 472 12.78 -11.75 -19.66
C ASN A 472 12.68 -13.28 -19.50
N GLY A 473 13.09 -13.82 -18.35
CA GLY A 473 13.05 -15.25 -18.01
C GLY A 473 13.13 -15.45 -16.50
N PRO A 474 12.93 -16.68 -15.98
CA PRO A 474 12.89 -16.91 -14.54
C PRO A 474 14.24 -16.54 -13.89
N PRO A 475 14.30 -15.47 -13.08
CA PRO A 475 15.54 -14.98 -12.53
C PRO A 475 16.07 -15.98 -11.51
N GLN A 476 17.40 -16.11 -11.44
CA GLN A 476 18.07 -16.89 -10.42
C GLN A 476 18.84 -15.95 -9.48
N PRO A 477 18.68 -16.09 -8.15
CA PRO A 477 17.76 -16.99 -7.47
C PRO A 477 16.30 -16.51 -7.59
N ALA A 478 15.39 -17.47 -7.79
CA ALA A 478 13.96 -17.19 -7.85
C ALA A 478 13.43 -16.73 -6.50
N LEU A 479 12.61 -15.67 -6.51
CA LEU A 479 11.95 -15.19 -5.31
C LEU A 479 10.76 -16.09 -4.96
N THR A 480 10.98 -17.00 -4.01
CA THR A 480 9.98 -17.87 -3.38
C THR A 480 9.84 -17.55 -1.90
N ALA A 481 8.76 -18.01 -1.27
CA ALA A 481 8.54 -17.87 0.17
C ALA A 481 9.70 -18.47 0.98
N SER A 482 10.26 -19.58 0.51
CA SER A 482 11.43 -20.22 1.15
C SER A 482 12.68 -19.36 1.03
N SER A 483 12.95 -18.82 -0.17
CA SER A 483 14.12 -17.96 -0.40
C SER A 483 14.02 -16.63 0.36
N ALA A 484 12.82 -16.05 0.46
CA ALA A 484 12.56 -14.84 1.21
C ALA A 484 12.77 -15.07 2.72
N ALA A 485 12.29 -16.21 3.24
CA ALA A 485 12.52 -16.61 4.64
C ALA A 485 14.02 -16.73 4.95
N ARG A 486 14.77 -17.43 4.08
CA ARG A 486 16.23 -17.61 4.24
C ARG A 486 16.97 -16.29 4.15
N LEU A 487 16.66 -15.45 3.16
CA LEU A 487 17.28 -14.14 3.01
C LEU A 487 17.02 -13.27 4.25
N PHE A 488 15.80 -13.27 4.78
CA PHE A 488 15.47 -12.56 6.02
C PHE A 488 16.25 -13.11 7.22
N ALA A 489 16.33 -14.43 7.36
CA ALA A 489 17.09 -15.06 8.44
C ALA A 489 18.58 -14.71 8.37
N ASP A 490 19.18 -14.76 7.17
CA ASP A 490 20.57 -14.38 6.93
C ASP A 490 20.82 -12.90 7.26
N LEU A 491 19.98 -11.99 6.75
CA LEU A 491 20.05 -10.56 7.05
C LEU A 491 19.88 -10.25 8.54
N ARG A 492 19.07 -11.01 9.27
CA ARG A 492 18.94 -10.82 10.73
C ARG A 492 20.17 -11.25 11.50
N ARG A 493 20.97 -12.20 10.99
CA ARG A 493 22.24 -12.57 11.64
C ARG A 493 23.24 -11.42 11.58
N THR A 494 23.23 -10.65 10.50
CA THR A 494 24.13 -9.50 10.32
C THR A 494 23.53 -8.19 10.83
N CYS A 495 22.21 -8.03 10.76
CA CYS A 495 21.44 -6.89 11.26
C CYS A 495 20.38 -7.33 12.29
N PRO A 496 20.75 -7.52 13.57
CA PRO A 496 19.84 -8.05 14.60
C PRO A 496 18.62 -7.17 14.88
N ALA A 497 18.71 -5.86 14.60
CA ALA A 497 17.63 -4.89 14.76
C ALA A 497 16.51 -5.05 13.71
N LEU A 498 16.75 -5.79 12.62
CA LEU A 498 15.78 -5.96 11.54
C LEU A 498 14.57 -6.78 12.02
N GLN A 499 13.39 -6.17 11.92
CA GLN A 499 12.11 -6.74 12.34
C GLN A 499 11.24 -7.17 11.16
N GLN A 500 11.39 -6.51 10.01
CA GLN A 500 10.58 -6.77 8.82
C GLN A 500 11.42 -6.68 7.53
N LEU A 501 11.22 -7.64 6.63
CA LEU A 501 11.69 -7.58 5.24
C LEU A 501 10.50 -7.68 4.30
N ARG A 502 10.36 -6.69 3.41
CA ARG A 502 9.52 -6.75 2.23
C ARG A 502 10.39 -6.98 1.02
N ILE A 503 10.02 -7.95 0.20
CA ILE A 503 10.77 -8.28 -1.00
C ILE A 503 9.81 -8.49 -2.15
N HIS A 504 10.13 -7.88 -3.28
CA HIS A 504 9.31 -7.84 -4.47
C HIS A 504 10.10 -8.42 -5.65
N SER A 505 9.46 -9.31 -6.42
CA SER A 505 9.97 -9.73 -7.72
C SER A 505 9.05 -9.23 -8.80
N GLY A 506 9.62 -8.59 -9.80
CA GLY A 506 8.88 -8.07 -10.93
C GLY A 506 8.02 -6.87 -10.59
N PHE A 507 7.94 -5.99 -11.57
CA PHE A 507 7.10 -4.82 -11.50
C PHE A 507 5.62 -5.23 -11.65
N PRO A 508 4.66 -4.65 -10.91
CA PRO A 508 3.26 -4.72 -11.34
C PRO A 508 3.21 -4.16 -12.77
N PRO A 509 2.71 -4.92 -13.77
CA PRO A 509 2.73 -4.45 -15.14
C PRO A 509 1.93 -3.17 -15.25
N GLN A 510 2.46 -2.24 -16.03
CA GLN A 510 1.72 -1.04 -16.36
C GLN A 510 0.51 -1.37 -17.24
N PRO A 511 -0.55 -0.54 -17.19
CA PRO A 511 -1.46 -0.45 -18.31
C PRO A 511 -0.64 -0.11 -19.56
N LYS A 512 -0.60 -1.05 -20.51
CA LYS A 512 0.19 -0.95 -21.74
C LYS A 512 -0.20 0.32 -22.52
N LEU A 513 0.81 1.07 -22.98
CA LEU A 513 0.64 2.15 -23.97
C LEU A 513 -0.17 1.64 -25.16
N GLY A 514 -1.00 2.53 -25.70
CA GLY A 514 -2.04 2.37 -26.73
C GLY A 514 -1.82 1.42 -27.90
N PHE A 515 -1.61 0.14 -27.63
CA PHE A 515 -1.87 -0.94 -28.55
C PHE A 515 -3.08 -1.71 -28.02
N PRO A 516 -3.99 -2.16 -28.90
CA PRO A 516 -5.08 -3.00 -28.44
C PRO A 516 -4.40 -4.22 -27.86
N ALA A 517 -4.58 -4.41 -26.56
CA ALA A 517 -4.07 -5.59 -25.89
C ALA A 517 -4.48 -6.79 -26.75
N SER A 518 -3.51 -7.57 -27.20
CA SER A 518 -3.75 -9.01 -27.20
C SER A 518 -4.32 -9.27 -25.81
N PHE A 519 -5.61 -9.61 -25.73
CA PHE A 519 -6.50 -9.57 -24.56
C PHE A 519 -6.07 -10.54 -23.43
N GLY A 520 -4.79 -10.53 -23.09
CA GLY A 520 -4.12 -11.46 -22.23
C GLY A 520 -3.37 -10.70 -21.12
N PRO A 521 -3.49 -11.18 -19.87
CA PRO A 521 -2.64 -10.73 -18.77
C PRO A 521 -1.16 -10.87 -19.14
N SER A 522 -0.30 -9.96 -18.68
CA SER A 522 1.13 -10.02 -19.04
C SER A 522 1.89 -11.04 -18.18
N TYR A 523 2.93 -11.66 -18.75
CA TYR A 523 3.82 -12.59 -18.04
C TYR A 523 4.22 -12.08 -16.65
N THR A 524 4.66 -10.82 -16.56
CA THR A 524 5.08 -10.16 -15.31
C THR A 524 3.95 -10.03 -14.29
N GLU A 525 2.68 -9.94 -14.70
CA GLU A 525 1.54 -9.79 -13.77
C GLU A 525 1.40 -10.99 -12.84
N TYR A 526 1.44 -12.17 -13.45
CA TYR A 526 1.22 -13.42 -12.76
C TYR A 526 2.49 -14.03 -12.20
N ASN A 527 3.64 -13.72 -12.78
CA ASN A 527 4.94 -14.25 -12.35
C ASN A 527 5.68 -13.32 -11.37
N SER A 528 5.21 -12.08 -11.17
CA SER A 528 5.68 -11.27 -10.04
C SER A 528 5.12 -11.81 -8.72
N THR A 529 5.91 -11.75 -7.67
CA THR A 529 5.46 -12.06 -6.31
C THR A 529 6.02 -11.05 -5.33
N SER A 530 5.44 -11.03 -4.15
CA SER A 530 5.96 -10.23 -3.05
C SER A 530 5.80 -10.99 -1.76
N PHE A 531 6.72 -10.77 -0.83
CA PHE A 531 6.68 -11.38 0.49
C PHE A 531 6.93 -10.33 1.57
N THR A 532 6.21 -10.48 2.68
CA THR A 532 6.51 -9.81 3.93
C THR A 532 6.98 -10.87 4.92
N CYS A 533 8.24 -10.76 5.33
CA CYS A 533 8.85 -11.58 6.38
C CYS A 533 8.89 -10.76 7.68
N ARG A 534 8.51 -11.37 8.80
CA ARG A 534 8.51 -10.75 10.13
C ARG A 534 9.06 -11.71 11.17
N VAL A 535 9.53 -11.17 12.28
CA VAL A 535 9.83 -11.95 13.49
C VAL A 535 8.53 -12.51 14.05
N ALA A 536 8.48 -13.82 14.31
CA ALA A 536 7.31 -14.46 14.91
C ALA A 536 7.20 -14.07 16.40
N GLU A 537 6.05 -13.55 16.83
CA GLU A 537 5.84 -13.01 18.19
C GLU A 537 5.27 -14.04 19.19
N GLY A 538 5.14 -15.33 18.85
CA GLY A 538 4.45 -16.30 19.71
C GLY A 538 5.04 -17.72 19.76
N ASP A 539 4.89 -18.36 20.93
CA ASP A 539 5.30 -19.74 21.22
C ASP A 539 4.59 -20.80 20.35
N GLY A 540 3.39 -20.48 19.81
CA GLY A 540 2.60 -21.38 18.96
C GLY A 540 2.99 -21.37 17.48
N GLU A 541 3.81 -20.40 17.06
CA GLU A 541 4.38 -20.29 15.71
C GLU A 541 5.90 -20.49 15.73
N ALA A 542 6.38 -21.44 16.54
CA ALA A 542 7.71 -21.99 16.43
C ALA A 542 7.86 -22.76 15.10
N VAL A 543 7.94 -22.02 13.99
CA VAL A 543 8.71 -22.42 12.82
C VAL A 543 10.15 -22.53 13.29
N ALA A 544 10.90 -23.49 12.77
CA ALA A 544 12.26 -23.83 13.21
C ALA A 544 13.29 -22.67 13.24
N GLU A 545 12.91 -21.44 12.85
CA GLU A 545 13.75 -20.24 12.82
C GLU A 545 13.04 -18.94 13.28
N GLY A 546 11.80 -18.99 13.80
CA GLY A 546 11.13 -17.79 14.34
C GLY A 546 10.77 -16.69 13.31
N VAL A 547 10.56 -17.07 12.04
CA VAL A 547 10.19 -16.17 10.94
C VAL A 547 8.78 -16.49 10.43
N ALA A 548 7.91 -15.48 10.36
CA ALA A 548 6.61 -15.55 9.69
C ALA A 548 6.71 -14.95 8.28
N VAL A 549 6.26 -15.67 7.26
CA VAL A 549 6.27 -15.23 5.85
C VAL A 549 4.85 -15.22 5.28
N THR A 550 4.44 -14.09 4.72
CA THR A 550 3.16 -13.93 4.03
C THR A 550 3.36 -13.27 2.68
N SER A 551 2.49 -13.57 1.72
CA SER A 551 2.43 -12.88 0.43
C SER A 551 1.15 -12.04 0.34
N PRO A 552 1.25 -10.73 0.01
CA PRO A 552 0.07 -9.88 -0.15
C PRO A 552 -0.76 -10.27 -1.39
N LYS A 553 -0.19 -10.99 -2.35
CA LYS A 553 -0.93 -11.53 -3.52
C LYS A 553 -1.82 -12.72 -3.19
N LEU A 554 -1.64 -13.33 -2.02
CA LEU A 554 -2.39 -14.50 -1.59
C LEU A 554 -3.46 -14.12 -0.57
N SER A 555 -4.65 -14.70 -0.70
CA SER A 555 -5.68 -14.58 0.35
C SER A 555 -5.19 -15.20 1.67
N PRO A 556 -5.76 -14.84 2.83
CA PRO A 556 -5.37 -15.43 4.12
C PRO A 556 -5.41 -16.97 4.12
N ARG A 557 -6.39 -17.56 3.44
CA ARG A 557 -6.52 -19.02 3.27
C ARG A 557 -5.36 -19.61 2.45
N LEU A 558 -4.96 -18.94 1.36
CA LEU A 558 -3.85 -19.38 0.53
C LEU A 558 -2.50 -19.18 1.21
N ASN A 559 -2.32 -18.09 1.98
CA ASN A 559 -1.16 -17.91 2.84
C ASN A 559 -1.05 -19.01 3.90
N ALA A 560 -2.14 -19.35 4.59
CA ALA A 560 -2.14 -20.45 5.54
C ALA A 560 -1.81 -21.80 4.88
N ARG A 561 -2.29 -22.02 3.65
CA ARG A 561 -1.96 -23.19 2.84
C ARG A 561 -0.47 -23.24 2.46
N MET A 562 0.07 -22.14 1.94
CA MET A 562 1.50 -21.97 1.65
C MET A 562 2.34 -22.34 2.88
N CYS A 563 2.01 -21.80 4.05
CA CYS A 563 2.71 -22.10 5.31
C CYS A 563 2.62 -23.59 5.70
N ARG A 564 1.48 -24.26 5.50
CA ARG A 564 1.36 -25.71 5.76
C ARG A 564 2.24 -26.53 4.82
N ILE A 565 2.29 -26.16 3.54
CA ILE A 565 3.11 -26.80 2.53
C ILE A 565 4.60 -26.64 2.84
N LEU A 566 5.04 -25.43 3.19
CA LEU A 566 6.43 -25.18 3.62
C LEU A 566 6.81 -25.96 4.88
N LYS A 567 5.84 -26.24 5.76
CA LYS A 567 6.00 -27.07 6.97
C LYS A 567 5.89 -28.58 6.69
N GLY A 568 5.69 -29.01 5.44
CA GLY A 568 5.50 -30.41 5.08
C GLY A 568 4.18 -31.03 5.59
N LYS A 569 3.22 -30.21 6.05
CA LYS A 569 1.91 -30.67 6.53
C LYS A 569 0.90 -30.92 5.42
N GLU A 570 1.20 -30.45 4.22
CA GLU A 570 0.37 -30.57 3.02
C GLU A 570 1.30 -30.79 1.82
N LYS A 571 0.91 -31.64 0.86
CA LYS A 571 1.76 -31.94 -0.30
C LYS A 571 1.67 -30.82 -1.34
N ARG A 572 2.79 -30.58 -2.03
CA ARG A 572 2.88 -29.59 -3.13
C ARG A 572 2.09 -29.99 -4.36
N GLU A 573 2.00 -31.29 -4.63
CA GLU A 573 1.32 -31.89 -5.79
C GLU A 573 -0.20 -31.62 -5.79
N ASP A 574 -0.78 -31.32 -4.62
CA ASP A 574 -2.22 -31.08 -4.46
C ASP A 574 -2.63 -29.63 -4.81
N ILE A 575 -1.71 -28.80 -5.33
CA ILE A 575 -2.01 -27.42 -5.73
C ILE A 575 -2.68 -27.44 -7.11
N PRO A 576 -3.94 -26.97 -7.23
CA PRO A 576 -4.59 -26.86 -8.52
C PRO A 576 -3.79 -25.96 -9.48
N GLU A 577 -3.65 -26.38 -10.74
CA GLU A 577 -2.89 -25.65 -11.76
C GLU A 577 -3.36 -24.20 -11.96
N GLN A 578 -4.65 -23.91 -11.72
CA GLN A 578 -5.21 -22.57 -11.82
C GLN A 578 -4.71 -21.59 -10.74
N LEU A 579 -4.11 -22.06 -9.64
CA LEU A 579 -3.59 -21.20 -8.56
C LEU A 579 -2.16 -20.72 -8.85
N ILE A 580 -1.98 -20.02 -9.97
CA ILE A 580 -0.68 -19.52 -10.45
C ILE A 580 0.09 -18.73 -9.37
N ALA A 581 -0.59 -17.84 -8.65
CA ALA A 581 0.03 -17.02 -7.62
C ALA A 581 0.61 -17.86 -6.46
N LEU A 582 -0.05 -18.97 -6.08
CA LEU A 582 0.46 -19.87 -5.04
C LEU A 582 1.65 -20.68 -5.54
N ARG A 583 1.63 -21.12 -6.81
CA ARG A 583 2.76 -21.82 -7.44
C ARG A 583 3.97 -20.90 -7.56
N VAL A 584 3.78 -19.69 -8.08
CA VAL A 584 4.84 -18.69 -8.18
C VAL A 584 5.42 -18.36 -6.81
N ALA A 585 4.58 -18.27 -5.78
CA ALA A 585 5.06 -18.03 -4.43
C ALA A 585 5.90 -19.19 -3.85
N LEU A 586 5.65 -20.44 -4.25
CA LEU A 586 6.35 -21.61 -3.73
C LEU A 586 7.58 -22.01 -4.56
N ASP A 587 7.45 -21.94 -5.88
CA ASP A 587 8.39 -22.52 -6.85
C ASP A 587 9.11 -21.45 -7.69
N GLY A 588 8.60 -20.20 -7.69
CA GLY A 588 9.14 -19.09 -8.46
C GLY A 588 8.39 -18.88 -9.78
N PRO A 589 8.79 -17.87 -10.56
CA PRO A 589 8.13 -17.56 -11.82
C PRO A 589 8.25 -18.73 -12.81
N LEU A 590 7.17 -19.00 -13.53
CA LEU A 590 7.16 -20.01 -14.59
C LEU A 590 8.08 -19.57 -15.73
N PRO A 591 8.76 -20.49 -16.42
CA PRO A 591 9.37 -20.20 -17.72
C PRO A 591 8.33 -19.64 -18.70
N SER A 592 8.73 -18.72 -19.60
CA SER A 592 7.80 -18.04 -20.51
C SER A 592 6.94 -19.00 -21.32
N ALA A 593 7.53 -20.09 -21.85
CA ALA A 593 6.80 -21.12 -22.59
C ALA A 593 5.77 -21.89 -21.73
N ASP A 594 6.05 -22.09 -20.44
CA ASP A 594 5.12 -22.76 -19.52
C ASP A 594 3.97 -21.83 -19.13
N TRP A 595 4.29 -20.56 -18.94
CA TRP A 595 3.30 -19.52 -18.71
C TRP A 595 2.38 -19.33 -19.90
N GLU A 596 2.90 -19.32 -21.13
CA GLU A 596 2.09 -19.23 -22.36
C GLU A 596 1.11 -20.39 -22.47
N ARG A 597 1.59 -21.63 -22.27
CA ARG A 597 0.73 -22.83 -22.25
C ARG A 597 -0.34 -22.77 -21.17
N TRP A 598 0.02 -22.29 -19.98
CA TRP A 598 -0.94 -22.07 -18.89
C TRP A 598 -1.97 -20.99 -19.27
N ALA A 599 -1.52 -19.88 -19.81
CA ALA A 599 -2.37 -18.77 -20.21
C ALA A 599 -3.33 -19.19 -21.33
N GLU A 600 -2.91 -19.99 -22.30
CA GLU A 600 -3.79 -20.55 -23.33
C GLU A 600 -4.85 -21.50 -22.74
N ARG A 601 -4.46 -22.38 -21.81
CA ARG A 601 -5.38 -23.33 -21.16
C ARG A 601 -6.46 -22.64 -20.33
N TRP A 602 -6.13 -21.50 -19.71
CA TRP A 602 -7.01 -20.79 -18.78
C TRP A 602 -7.51 -19.43 -19.29
N ARG A 603 -7.19 -19.06 -20.54
CA ARG A 603 -7.81 -17.91 -21.22
C ARG A 603 -9.31 -18.18 -21.33
N TRP A 604 -10.11 -17.25 -20.83
CA TRP A 604 -11.53 -17.19 -21.18
C TRP A 604 -11.63 -17.12 -22.71
N PRO A 605 -12.54 -17.88 -23.36
CA PRO A 605 -12.81 -17.67 -24.77
C PRO A 605 -13.14 -16.18 -24.94
N SER A 606 -12.31 -15.49 -25.73
CA SER A 606 -12.64 -14.16 -26.20
C SER A 606 -14.05 -14.21 -26.74
N LEU A 607 -14.92 -13.34 -26.26
CA LEU A 607 -16.13 -13.01 -27.00
C LEU A 607 -15.62 -12.48 -28.33
N ASP A 608 -15.61 -13.34 -29.35
CA ASP A 608 -15.40 -12.91 -30.72
C ASP A 608 -16.36 -11.75 -30.96
N PRO A 609 -15.93 -10.63 -31.57
CA PRO A 609 -16.87 -9.64 -32.05
C PRO A 609 -17.88 -10.40 -32.94
N PRO A 610 -19.19 -10.13 -32.82
CA PRO A 610 -20.20 -10.91 -33.50
C PRO A 610 -19.93 -10.82 -34.99
N ASP A 611 -19.39 -11.90 -35.55
CA ASP A 611 -19.20 -12.03 -36.97
C ASP A 611 -20.60 -11.95 -37.59
N SER A 612 -20.73 -11.02 -38.51
CA SER A 612 -21.98 -10.67 -39.14
C SER A 612 -22.57 -11.90 -39.83
N GLY A 613 -23.61 -12.48 -39.23
CA GLY A 613 -24.54 -13.38 -39.92
C GLY A 613 -24.57 -14.81 -39.41
N LYS A 614 -25.72 -15.15 -38.81
CA LYS A 614 -26.29 -16.50 -38.68
C LYS A 614 -25.50 -17.50 -37.79
N LYS A 615 -25.81 -17.50 -36.49
CA LYS A 615 -26.19 -18.69 -35.69
C LYS A 615 -26.49 -18.32 -34.23
N ARG A 616 -27.70 -17.82 -33.94
CA ARG A 616 -28.29 -17.90 -32.59
C ARG A 616 -28.84 -19.31 -32.41
N GLY A 617 -28.22 -20.14 -31.56
CA GLY A 617 -28.79 -21.45 -31.26
C GLY A 617 -28.01 -22.42 -30.37
N ARG A 618 -26.87 -22.06 -29.76
CA ARG A 618 -26.08 -23.03 -28.96
C ARG A 618 -25.56 -22.59 -27.58
N LEU A 619 -25.85 -21.38 -27.10
CA LEU A 619 -25.33 -20.90 -25.81
C LEU A 619 -26.26 -21.11 -24.60
N SER A 620 -27.45 -21.70 -24.78
CA SER A 620 -28.42 -21.90 -23.69
C SER A 620 -28.30 -23.24 -22.94
N ARG A 621 -27.33 -24.11 -23.25
CA ARG A 621 -27.22 -25.46 -22.62
C ARG A 621 -26.01 -25.70 -21.72
N LEU A 622 -25.15 -24.71 -21.49
CA LEU A 622 -23.95 -24.86 -20.64
C LEU A 622 -24.02 -24.12 -19.29
N TRP A 623 -25.15 -23.48 -18.96
CA TRP A 623 -25.38 -22.77 -17.70
C TRP A 623 -26.23 -23.56 -16.68
N GLN A 624 -26.36 -24.88 -16.85
CA GLN A 624 -27.11 -25.76 -15.94
C GLN A 624 -26.35 -27.02 -15.49
N ARG A 625 -25.02 -26.97 -15.38
CA ARG A 625 -24.25 -28.00 -14.67
C ARG A 625 -23.18 -27.40 -13.78
#